data_AF-A0A5C7WM94-F1
#
_entry.id   AF-A0A5C7WM94-F1
#
_cell.length_a   1.000
_cell.length_b   1.000
_cell.length_c   1.000
_cell.angle_alpha   90.00
_cell.angle_beta   90.00
_cell.angle_gamma   90.00
#
_symmetry.space_group_name_H-M   'P 1'
#
loop_
_entity.id
_entity.type
_entity.pdbx_description
1 polymer ?
#
loop_
_entity_poly.entity_id
_entity_poly.type
_entity_poly.pdbx_seq_one_letter_code
_entity_poly.pdbx_strand_id
1 'polypeptide(L)'
;MTSSKFTAAEMAIPVHTVMPGPSGPGKSVLLQAAARRPGISCEELLKQTTPTEEQQEQETMRQEAEDRAEDQRLNAVREAFWHNTPEGHHDRELLHDLLVASGVAQEPTPEQIRAFFMALPADIIGAALSWGFCDTGVRERTYAFVQQNRHTVAEAVGQGGIY
;
A
#
# COMPACT_ATOMS: atom_id res chain seq x y z
N MET A 1 -50.29 42.04 -13.93
CA MET A 1 -49.78 40.82 -14.60
C MET A 1 -48.45 41.21 -15.23
N THR A 2 -47.28 40.66 -14.93
CA THR A 2 -46.91 39.33 -14.42
C THR A 2 -45.77 39.42 -13.40
N SER A 3 -45.80 38.45 -12.49
CA SER A 3 -44.82 38.16 -11.44
C SER A 3 -43.54 37.59 -12.03
N SER A 4 -42.38 37.87 -11.43
CA SER A 4 -41.23 36.96 -11.51
C SER A 4 -40.48 36.97 -10.19
N LYS A 5 -40.89 36.07 -9.30
CA LYS A 5 -40.17 35.73 -8.08
C LYS A 5 -39.04 34.79 -8.48
N PHE A 6 -37.81 35.28 -8.52
CA PHE A 6 -36.63 34.42 -8.50
C PHE A 6 -36.40 33.98 -7.06
N THR A 7 -37.02 32.87 -6.67
CA THR A 7 -36.58 32.08 -5.53
C THR A 7 -35.28 31.40 -5.92
N ALA A 8 -34.15 31.92 -5.42
CA ALA A 8 -32.90 31.19 -5.39
C ALA A 8 -33.12 29.98 -4.47
N ALA A 9 -33.36 28.82 -5.08
CA ALA A 9 -33.26 27.55 -4.40
C ALA A 9 -31.79 27.41 -3.97
N GLU A 10 -31.57 27.63 -2.68
CA GLU A 10 -30.29 27.44 -2.01
C GLU A 10 -29.93 25.96 -2.16
N MET A 11 -29.11 25.64 -3.16
CA MET A 11 -28.54 24.31 -3.32
C MET A 11 -27.57 24.11 -2.16
N ALA A 12 -28.06 23.53 -1.07
CA ALA A 12 -27.25 23.03 0.01
C ALA A 12 -26.36 21.91 -0.55
N ILE A 13 -25.15 22.26 -0.94
CA ILE A 13 -24.09 21.29 -1.23
C ILE A 13 -23.81 20.58 0.10
N PRO A 14 -24.04 19.26 0.22
CA PRO A 14 -23.69 18.55 1.45
C PRO A 14 -22.17 18.57 1.60
N VAL A 15 -21.69 19.37 2.55
CA VAL A 15 -20.27 19.43 2.90
C VAL A 15 -19.96 18.19 3.75
N HIS A 16 -19.47 17.15 3.11
CA HIS A 16 -19.00 15.94 3.79
C HIS A 16 -17.70 16.25 4.54
N THR A 17 -17.77 16.38 5.86
CA THR A 17 -16.58 16.56 6.71
C THR A 17 -16.17 15.20 7.27
N VAL A 18 -15.21 14.54 6.62
CA VAL A 18 -14.54 13.35 7.17
C VAL A 18 -13.43 13.82 8.10
N MET A 19 -13.44 13.41 9.37
CA MET A 19 -12.38 13.72 10.34
C MET A 19 -11.54 12.49 10.69
N PRO A 20 -10.56 12.11 9.85
CA PRO A 20 -9.62 11.04 10.17
C PRO A 20 -8.61 11.53 11.22
N GLY A 21 -8.28 10.68 12.20
CA GLY A 21 -7.29 11.00 13.23
C GLY A 21 -7.15 9.90 14.29
N PRO A 22 -6.09 9.91 15.12
CA PRO A 22 -5.88 8.92 16.18
C PRO A 22 -6.97 9.01 17.27
N SER A 23 -7.16 7.93 18.04
CA SER A 23 -8.14 7.90 19.14
C SER A 23 -7.69 8.82 20.28
N GLY A 24 -8.51 9.83 20.62
CA GLY A 24 -8.20 10.83 21.65
C GLY A 24 -9.38 11.77 21.93
N PRO A 25 -9.32 12.59 23.00
CA PRO A 25 -10.46 13.37 23.51
C PRO A 25 -10.97 14.49 22.58
N GLY A 26 -10.24 14.81 21.49
CA GLY A 26 -10.60 15.89 20.56
C GLY A 26 -11.78 15.57 19.63
N LYS A 27 -12.02 14.30 19.31
CA LYS A 27 -13.06 13.91 18.35
C LYS A 27 -14.47 14.21 18.85
N SER A 28 -14.74 13.91 20.12
CA SER A 28 -16.05 14.14 20.74
C SER A 28 -16.40 15.63 20.82
N VAL A 29 -15.41 16.49 21.07
CA VAL A 29 -15.60 17.95 21.13
C VAL A 29 -15.90 18.53 19.75
N LEU A 30 -15.16 18.09 18.72
CA LEU A 30 -15.40 18.52 17.34
C LEU A 30 -16.76 18.04 16.81
N LEU A 31 -17.15 16.81 17.15
CA LEU A 31 -18.45 16.25 16.79
C LEU A 31 -19.61 17.01 17.46
N GLN A 32 -19.48 17.34 18.75
CA GLN A 32 -20.45 18.19 19.45
C GLN A 32 -20.53 19.60 18.87
N ALA A 33 -19.38 20.20 18.52
CA ALA A 33 -19.34 21.52 17.88
C ALA A 33 -19.98 21.49 16.48
N ALA A 34 -19.75 20.42 15.71
CA ALA A 34 -20.36 20.21 14.39
C ALA A 34 -21.88 19.99 14.48
N ALA A 35 -22.36 19.25 15.49
CA ALA A 35 -23.79 18.99 15.69
C ALA A 35 -24.55 20.24 16.19
N ARG A 36 -23.88 21.10 16.98
CA ARG A 36 -24.42 22.37 17.47
C ARG A 36 -24.67 23.40 16.37
N ARG A 37 -23.89 23.40 15.28
CA ARG A 37 -24.04 24.37 14.18
C ARG A 37 -25.42 24.28 13.49
N PRO A 38 -25.91 23.10 13.09
CA PRO A 38 -27.27 22.91 12.57
C PRO A 38 -28.31 22.62 13.67
N GLY A 39 -27.93 22.54 14.94
CA GLY A 39 -28.85 22.31 16.06
C GLY A 39 -29.38 20.87 16.17
N ILE A 40 -28.63 19.88 15.67
CA ILE A 40 -29.01 18.45 15.70
C ILE A 40 -28.24 17.71 16.80
N SER A 41 -28.70 16.52 17.17
CA SER A 41 -27.97 15.67 18.12
C SER A 41 -26.71 15.09 17.47
N CYS A 42 -25.71 14.74 18.29
CA CYS A 42 -24.51 14.08 17.79
C CYS A 42 -24.81 12.73 17.11
N GLU A 43 -25.81 12.00 17.59
CA GLU A 43 -26.25 10.73 17.01
C GLU A 43 -26.90 10.94 15.64
N GLU A 44 -27.69 12.01 15.49
CA GLU A 44 -28.32 12.38 14.22
C GLU A 44 -27.28 12.83 13.20
N LEU A 45 -26.29 13.63 13.63
CA LEU A 45 -25.15 13.98 12.79
C LEU A 45 -24.39 12.72 12.33
N LEU A 46 -24.16 11.77 13.23
CA LEU A 46 -23.49 10.51 12.89
C LEU A 46 -24.27 9.72 11.84
N LYS A 47 -25.60 9.59 11.96
CA LYS A 47 -26.44 8.92 10.95
C LYS A 47 -26.35 9.60 9.58
N GLN A 48 -26.27 10.93 9.54
CA GLN A 48 -26.13 11.70 8.30
C GLN A 48 -24.73 11.64 7.70
N THR A 49 -23.69 11.45 8.52
CA THR A 49 -22.28 11.39 8.08
C THR A 49 -21.78 9.97 7.84
N THR A 50 -22.53 8.94 8.25
CA THR A 50 -22.17 7.54 8.01
C THR A 50 -22.31 7.28 6.51
N PRO A 51 -21.24 6.86 5.81
CA PRO A 51 -21.31 6.57 4.39
C PRO A 51 -22.36 5.50 4.11
N THR A 52 -23.17 5.69 3.07
CA THR A 52 -24.13 4.67 2.63
C THR A 52 -23.41 3.42 2.14
N GLU A 53 -24.09 2.27 2.10
CA GLU A 53 -23.52 1.01 1.59
C GLU A 53 -22.94 1.21 0.17
N GLU A 54 -23.68 1.89 -0.72
CA GLU A 54 -23.19 2.23 -2.07
C GLU A 54 -21.92 3.09 -2.07
N GLN A 55 -21.78 4.04 -1.13
CA GLN A 55 -20.58 4.86 -1.01
C GLN A 55 -19.39 4.06 -0.46
N GLN A 56 -19.64 3.13 0.46
CA GLN A 56 -18.60 2.22 0.97
C GLN A 56 -18.12 1.25 -0.10
N GLU A 57 -19.04 0.71 -0.91
CA GLU A 57 -18.71 -0.14 -2.05
C GLU A 57 -17.90 0.62 -3.10
N GLN A 58 -18.31 1.85 -3.46
CA GLN A 58 -17.55 2.69 -4.38
C GLN A 58 -16.13 3.01 -3.86
N GLU A 59 -16.01 3.31 -2.57
CA GLU A 59 -14.70 3.57 -1.95
C GLU A 59 -13.82 2.32 -1.97
N THR A 60 -14.40 1.15 -1.67
CA THR A 60 -13.70 -0.14 -1.72
C THR A 60 -13.24 -0.43 -3.14
N MET A 61 -14.11 -0.27 -4.15
CA MET A 61 -13.75 -0.46 -5.55
C MET A 61 -12.66 0.51 -6.00
N ARG A 62 -12.70 1.77 -5.52
CA ARG A 62 -11.65 2.76 -5.81
C ARG A 62 -10.33 2.33 -5.20
N GLN A 63 -10.32 1.97 -3.91
CA GLN A 63 -9.11 1.53 -3.23
C GLN A 63 -8.50 0.30 -3.91
N GLU A 64 -9.30 -0.71 -4.24
CA GLU A 64 -8.83 -1.89 -4.97
C GLU A 64 -8.25 -1.55 -6.35
N ALA A 65 -8.79 -0.53 -7.03
CA ALA A 65 -8.25 -0.08 -8.31
C ALA A 65 -6.92 0.65 -8.15
N GLU A 66 -6.79 1.45 -7.09
CA GLU A 66 -5.55 2.13 -6.72
C GLU A 66 -4.45 1.14 -6.35
N ASP A 67 -4.77 0.15 -5.50
CA ASP A 67 -3.86 -0.91 -5.07
C ASP A 67 -3.38 -1.72 -6.29
N ARG A 68 -4.30 -2.11 -7.18
CA ARG A 68 -3.95 -2.79 -8.44
C ARG A 68 -3.03 -1.96 -9.32
N ALA A 69 -3.26 -0.65 -9.41
CA ALA A 69 -2.40 0.23 -10.18
C ALA A 69 -1.00 0.37 -9.54
N GLU A 70 -0.92 0.37 -8.21
CA GLU A 70 0.35 0.42 -7.49
C GLU A 70 1.16 -0.87 -7.66
N ASP A 71 0.51 -2.02 -7.56
CA ASP A 71 1.14 -3.33 -7.81
C ASP A 71 1.71 -3.41 -9.23
N GLN A 72 0.97 -2.90 -10.23
CA GLN A 72 1.45 -2.84 -11.61
C GLN A 72 2.69 -1.96 -11.75
N ARG A 73 2.71 -0.79 -11.11
CA ARG A 73 3.89 0.09 -11.12
C ARG A 73 5.09 -0.57 -10.47
N LEU A 74 4.90 -1.19 -9.31
CA LEU A 74 5.96 -1.89 -8.58
C LEU A 74 6.52 -3.05 -9.41
N ASN A 75 5.65 -3.84 -10.04
CA ASN A 75 6.09 -4.94 -10.89
C ASN A 75 6.89 -4.43 -12.10
N ALA A 76 6.46 -3.34 -12.74
CA ALA A 76 7.21 -2.72 -13.83
C ALA A 76 8.60 -2.26 -13.39
N VAL A 77 8.73 -1.70 -12.18
CA VAL A 77 10.03 -1.31 -11.61
C VAL A 77 10.92 -2.51 -11.35
N ARG A 78 10.37 -3.60 -10.80
CA ARG A 78 11.13 -4.84 -10.56
C ARG A 78 11.63 -5.47 -11.86
N GLU A 79 10.78 -5.53 -12.88
CA GLU A 79 11.17 -6.03 -14.21
C GLU A 79 12.24 -5.14 -14.85
N ALA A 80 12.12 -3.81 -14.75
CA ALA A 80 13.13 -2.89 -15.22
C ALA A 80 14.46 -3.08 -14.50
N PHE A 81 14.46 -3.21 -13.18
CA PHE A 81 15.68 -3.52 -12.42
C PHE A 81 16.31 -4.82 -12.90
N TRP A 82 15.53 -5.89 -13.02
CA TRP A 82 16.04 -7.21 -13.41
C TRP A 82 16.65 -7.20 -14.82
N HIS A 83 16.01 -6.51 -15.76
CA HIS A 83 16.48 -6.40 -17.14
C HIS A 83 17.76 -5.56 -17.27
N ASN A 84 17.90 -4.52 -16.45
CA ASN A 84 19.08 -3.64 -16.48
C ASN A 84 20.25 -4.14 -15.62
N THR A 85 20.04 -5.21 -14.86
CA THR A 85 21.05 -5.82 -14.00
C THR A 85 21.55 -7.09 -14.68
N PRO A 86 22.70 -7.12 -15.37
CA PRO A 86 23.15 -8.31 -16.10
C PRO A 86 23.55 -9.46 -15.16
N GLU A 87 23.75 -10.66 -15.72
CA GLU A 87 24.32 -11.79 -14.98
C GLU A 87 25.76 -11.45 -14.50
N GLY A 88 26.09 -11.87 -13.28
CA GLY A 88 27.34 -11.47 -12.61
C GLY A 88 27.34 -10.04 -12.05
N HIS A 89 26.21 -9.32 -12.10
CA HIS A 89 26.10 -8.06 -11.38
C HIS A 89 26.08 -8.28 -9.87
N HIS A 90 26.80 -7.44 -9.14
CA HIS A 90 26.99 -7.57 -7.69
C HIS A 90 25.69 -7.70 -6.88
N ASP A 91 24.65 -6.93 -7.24
CA ASP A 91 23.35 -7.04 -6.54
C ASP A 91 22.70 -8.43 -6.68
N ARG A 92 22.91 -9.14 -7.80
CA ARG A 92 22.42 -10.52 -7.96
C ARG A 92 23.19 -11.49 -7.08
N GLU A 93 24.50 -11.31 -6.94
CA GLU A 93 25.35 -12.10 -6.03
C GLU A 93 24.92 -11.88 -4.57
N LEU A 94 24.60 -10.64 -4.18
CA LEU A 94 24.14 -10.34 -2.83
C LEU A 94 22.78 -10.96 -2.52
N LEU A 95 21.86 -10.97 -3.49
CA LEU A 95 20.57 -11.65 -3.35
C LEU A 95 20.75 -13.17 -3.23
N HIS A 96 21.67 -13.76 -4.00
CA HIS A 96 22.09 -15.15 -3.86
C HIS A 96 22.61 -15.42 -2.44
N ASP A 97 23.55 -14.63 -1.95
CA ASP A 97 24.15 -14.81 -0.64
C ASP A 97 23.13 -14.68 0.49
N LEU A 98 22.13 -13.80 0.34
CA LEU A 98 21.03 -13.67 1.29
C LEU A 98 20.16 -14.93 1.35
N LEU A 99 19.87 -15.56 0.22
CA LEU A 99 19.12 -16.82 0.17
C LEU A 99 19.91 -17.99 0.80
N VAL A 100 21.23 -18.02 0.57
CA VAL A 100 22.13 -19.02 1.16
C VAL A 100 22.27 -18.80 2.68
N ALA A 101 22.55 -17.57 3.11
CA ALA A 101 22.76 -17.22 4.51
C ALA A 101 21.49 -17.36 5.36
N SER A 102 20.32 -17.20 4.76
CA SER A 102 19.03 -17.47 5.42
C SER A 102 18.68 -18.97 5.45
N GLY A 103 19.42 -19.80 4.71
CA GLY A 103 19.18 -21.24 4.61
C GLY A 103 17.90 -21.59 3.85
N VAL A 104 17.42 -20.69 2.98
CA VAL A 104 16.26 -20.94 2.12
C VAL A 104 16.64 -21.85 0.96
N ALA A 105 17.81 -21.64 0.36
CA ALA A 105 18.36 -22.47 -0.71
C ALA A 105 19.88 -22.58 -0.57
N GLN A 106 20.47 -23.74 -0.89
CA GLN A 106 21.93 -23.93 -0.82
C GLN A 106 22.65 -23.43 -2.08
N GLU A 107 22.04 -23.64 -3.25
CA GLU A 107 22.56 -23.19 -4.54
C GLU A 107 21.41 -22.58 -5.35
N PRO A 108 21.02 -21.32 -5.06
CA PRO A 108 19.93 -20.64 -5.74
C PRO A 108 20.18 -20.50 -7.25
N THR A 109 19.22 -20.94 -8.08
CA THR A 109 19.26 -20.69 -9.53
C THR A 109 18.96 -19.21 -9.87
N PRO A 110 19.31 -18.71 -11.07
CA PRO A 110 18.96 -17.35 -11.50
C PRO A 110 17.45 -17.05 -11.40
N GLU A 111 16.61 -18.03 -11.71
CA GLU A 111 15.15 -17.94 -11.64
C GLU A 111 14.67 -17.85 -10.18
N GLN A 112 15.31 -18.59 -9.28
CA GLN A 112 15.05 -18.55 -7.84
C GLN A 112 15.45 -17.20 -7.23
N ILE A 113 16.59 -16.65 -7.63
CA ILE A 113 17.04 -15.31 -7.21
C ILE A 113 16.06 -14.26 -7.72
N ARG A 114 15.57 -14.39 -8.97
CA ARG A 114 14.54 -13.50 -9.52
C ARG A 114 13.24 -13.61 -8.72
N ALA A 115 12.76 -14.81 -8.48
CA ALA A 115 11.52 -15.04 -7.74
C ALA A 115 11.59 -14.46 -6.33
N PHE A 116 12.75 -14.61 -5.67
CA PHE A 116 13.02 -13.97 -4.40
C PHE A 116 12.93 -12.44 -4.48
N PHE A 117 13.63 -11.83 -5.44
CA PHE A 117 13.59 -10.39 -5.65
C PHE A 117 12.16 -9.88 -5.92
N MET A 118 11.37 -10.61 -6.71
CA MET A 118 9.98 -10.27 -7.01
C MET A 118 9.07 -10.36 -5.77
N ALA A 119 9.40 -11.22 -4.81
CA ALA A 119 8.67 -11.39 -3.57
C ALA A 119 9.03 -10.35 -2.48
N LEU A 120 10.08 -9.55 -2.67
CA LEU A 120 10.47 -8.53 -1.70
C LEU A 120 9.44 -7.40 -1.61
N PRO A 121 9.15 -6.87 -0.41
CA PRO A 121 8.19 -5.79 -0.23
C PRO A 121 8.68 -4.48 -0.84
N ALA A 122 7.73 -3.60 -1.18
CA ALA A 122 7.99 -2.36 -1.93
C ALA A 122 9.00 -1.42 -1.25
N ASP A 123 9.01 -1.38 0.09
CA ASP A 123 9.90 -0.55 0.89
C ASP A 123 11.37 -1.02 0.78
N ILE A 124 11.60 -2.33 0.76
CA ILE A 124 12.93 -2.92 0.55
C ILE A 124 13.39 -2.67 -0.88
N ILE A 125 12.50 -2.86 -1.87
CA ILE A 125 12.80 -2.55 -3.28
C ILE A 125 13.18 -1.08 -3.45
N GLY A 126 12.39 -0.15 -2.91
CA GLY A 126 12.68 1.29 -2.99
C GLY A 126 14.02 1.65 -2.36
N ALA A 127 14.36 1.03 -1.23
CA ALA A 127 15.65 1.24 -0.59
C ALA A 127 16.82 0.66 -1.39
N ALA A 128 16.66 -0.54 -1.94
CA ALA A 128 17.67 -1.18 -2.79
C ALA A 128 17.90 -0.40 -4.08
N LEU A 129 16.87 0.21 -4.68
CA LEU A 129 17.03 1.07 -5.86
C LEU A 129 17.77 2.37 -5.54
N SER A 130 17.64 2.88 -4.31
CA SER A 130 18.28 4.12 -3.88
C SER A 130 19.73 3.92 -3.44
N TRP A 131 20.04 2.79 -2.81
CA TRP A 131 21.32 2.57 -2.13
C TRP A 131 22.07 1.28 -2.55
N GLY A 132 21.44 0.42 -3.33
CA GLY A 132 21.93 -0.91 -3.68
C GLY A 132 21.72 -1.95 -2.58
N PHE A 133 21.87 -3.24 -2.91
CA PHE A 133 21.86 -4.31 -1.90
C PHE A 133 23.19 -4.40 -1.13
N CYS A 134 24.22 -3.71 -1.60
CA CYS A 134 25.51 -3.61 -0.92
C CYS A 134 25.42 -2.79 0.38
N ASP A 135 24.44 -1.88 0.47
CA ASP A 135 24.16 -1.12 1.68
C ASP A 135 23.79 -2.04 2.85
N THR A 136 24.38 -1.77 4.01
CA THR A 136 24.22 -2.63 5.19
C THR A 136 22.80 -2.57 5.72
N GLY A 137 22.16 -1.39 5.71
CA GLY A 137 20.78 -1.23 6.18
C GLY A 137 19.75 -1.87 5.25
N VAL A 138 19.99 -1.87 3.94
CA VAL A 138 19.19 -2.62 2.98
C VAL A 138 19.37 -4.13 3.17
N ARG A 139 20.60 -4.60 3.31
CA ARG A 139 20.91 -6.03 3.49
C ARG A 139 20.32 -6.59 4.78
N GLU A 140 20.45 -5.89 5.89
CA GLU A 140 19.89 -6.30 7.19
C GLU A 140 18.37 -6.38 7.16
N ARG A 141 17.69 -5.39 6.56
CA ARG A 141 16.23 -5.41 6.40
C ARG A 141 15.77 -6.56 5.50
N THR A 142 16.47 -6.79 4.40
CA THR A 142 16.21 -7.92 3.51
C THR A 142 16.37 -9.25 4.24
N TYR A 143 17.46 -9.43 4.99
CA TYR A 143 17.68 -10.63 5.78
C TYR A 143 16.60 -10.84 6.85
N ALA A 144 16.25 -9.78 7.59
CA ALA A 144 15.20 -9.83 8.61
C ALA A 144 13.84 -10.22 8.00
N PHE A 145 13.49 -9.65 6.84
CA PHE A 145 12.29 -10.01 6.11
C PHE A 145 12.26 -11.50 5.75
N VAL A 146 13.36 -12.03 5.22
CA VAL A 146 13.47 -13.46 4.87
C VAL A 146 13.33 -14.34 6.10
N GLN A 147 13.94 -13.97 7.23
CA GLN A 147 13.85 -14.78 8.44
C GLN A 147 12.43 -14.78 9.04
N GLN A 148 11.72 -13.65 8.96
CA GLN A 148 10.35 -13.55 9.45
C GLN A 148 9.35 -14.26 8.52
N ASN A 149 9.63 -14.30 7.21
CA ASN A 149 8.72 -14.82 6.19
C ASN A 149 9.28 -16.06 5.47
N ARG A 150 10.08 -16.86 6.18
CA ARG A 150 10.89 -17.93 5.58
C ARG A 150 10.06 -18.91 4.75
N HIS A 151 8.85 -19.26 5.21
CA HIS A 151 7.95 -20.15 4.48
C HIS A 151 7.50 -19.53 3.15
N THR A 152 6.99 -18.30 3.20
CA THR A 152 6.52 -17.57 2.01
C THR A 152 7.63 -17.36 1.00
N VAL A 153 8.84 -17.02 1.47
CA VAL A 153 10.01 -16.86 0.60
C VAL A 153 10.42 -18.22 0.00
N ALA A 154 10.43 -19.29 0.78
CA ALA A 154 10.73 -20.64 0.28
C ALA A 154 9.71 -21.12 -0.76
N GLU A 155 8.43 -20.81 -0.60
CA GLU A 155 7.39 -21.11 -1.59
C GLU A 155 7.61 -20.33 -2.90
N ALA A 156 7.84 -19.03 -2.80
CA ALA A 156 8.12 -18.19 -3.97
C ALA A 156 9.36 -18.68 -4.74
N VAL A 157 10.41 -19.04 -4.01
CA VAL A 157 11.66 -19.60 -4.57
C VAL A 157 11.42 -21.00 -5.16
N GLY A 158 10.65 -21.86 -4.49
CA GLY A 158 10.35 -23.22 -4.96
C GLY A 158 9.53 -23.25 -6.26
N GLN A 159 8.65 -22.26 -6.47
CA GLN A 159 7.88 -22.11 -7.71
C GLN A 159 8.74 -21.63 -8.89
N GLY A 160 9.88 -20.98 -8.63
CA GLY A 160 10.83 -20.54 -9.66
C GLY A 160 11.69 -21.67 -10.26
N GLY A 161 11.58 -22.90 -9.74
CA GLY A 161 12.36 -24.07 -10.18
C GLY A 161 11.58 -25.11 -10.99
N ILE A 162 10.34 -24.81 -11.42
CA ILE A 162 9.54 -25.75 -12.22
C ILE A 162 9.78 -25.50 -13.72
N TYR A 163 10.78 -26.20 -14.27
CA TYR A 163 10.85 -26.60 -15.67
C TYR A 163 11.36 -28.04 -15.77
#